data_AF-A0A7S0HCP8-F1
#
_entry.id   AF-A0A7S0HCP8-F1
#
_cell.length_a   1.000
_cell.length_b   1.000
_cell.length_c   1.000
_cell.angle_alpha   90.00
_cell.angle_beta   90.00
_cell.angle_gamma   90.00
#
_symmetry.space_group_name_H-M   'P 1'
#
loop_
_entity.id
_entity.type
_entity.pdbx_description
1 polymer ?
#
loop_
_entity_poly.entity_id
_entity_poly.type
_entity_poly.pdbx_seq_one_letter_code
_entity_poly.pdbx_strand_id
1 'polypeptide(L)'
;IATRKDRLAFFQAASPAKVFQQLSEDPLLQGLVERLFCYDSSHRSLKEAVDDLAARSLALSVDYVRVHCYPTQIQNQIMTMVEAKGIKQSPTLYSCIVFLSLSETGWWHAGLLPVRSRLKLAHHELADGILSRAYHKLREALLRTRKHVPPAAVAIDGGASPGGWTQFLVEAGCSLVVSIDPGKLALAPLPPQVRHL
;
A
#
# COMPACT_ATOMS: atom_id res chain seq x y z
N ILE A 1 8.39 -1.04 -20.96
CA ILE A 1 8.17 0.09 -21.91
C ILE A 1 7.94 1.34 -21.07
N ALA A 2 8.67 2.42 -21.32
CA ALA A 2 8.49 3.70 -20.62
C ALA A 2 7.91 4.72 -21.60
N THR A 3 6.73 5.28 -21.32
CA THR A 3 6.10 6.28 -22.19
C THR A 3 6.33 7.70 -21.66
N ARG A 4 6.71 8.62 -22.55
CA ARG A 4 7.28 9.94 -22.20
C ARG A 4 6.27 10.92 -21.62
N LYS A 5 4.96 10.74 -21.85
CA LYS A 5 3.95 11.73 -21.45
C LYS A 5 3.41 11.54 -20.03
N ASP A 6 3.37 10.29 -19.58
CA ASP A 6 2.71 9.92 -18.31
C ASP A 6 3.65 9.21 -17.32
N ARG A 7 4.95 9.14 -17.65
CA ARG A 7 5.99 8.55 -16.79
C ARG A 7 5.60 7.16 -16.26
N LEU A 8 4.98 6.37 -17.14
CA LEU A 8 4.51 5.03 -16.84
C LEU A 8 5.63 4.04 -17.14
N ALA A 9 5.94 3.18 -16.19
CA ALA A 9 6.80 2.04 -16.42
C ALA A 9 5.97 0.75 -16.34
N PHE A 10 6.03 -0.01 -17.43
CA PHE A 10 5.44 -1.33 -17.54
C PHE A 10 6.55 -2.38 -17.42
N PHE A 11 6.38 -3.35 -16.52
CA PHE A 11 7.31 -4.47 -16.40
C PHE A 11 6.60 -5.82 -16.28
N GLN A 12 7.22 -6.84 -16.88
CA GLN A 12 6.90 -8.26 -16.70
C GLN A 12 8.13 -8.89 -16.03
N ALA A 13 7.94 -9.54 -14.89
CA ALA A 13 9.07 -10.10 -14.13
C ALA A 13 8.69 -11.40 -13.43
N ALA A 14 9.62 -12.35 -13.40
CA ALA A 14 9.48 -13.58 -12.63
C ALA A 14 9.36 -13.31 -11.11
N SER A 15 9.88 -12.17 -10.64
CA SER A 15 9.72 -11.69 -9.26
C SER A 15 9.38 -10.21 -9.23
N PRO A 16 8.09 -9.84 -9.25
CA PRO A 16 7.68 -8.44 -9.28
C PRO A 16 8.18 -7.63 -8.07
N ALA A 17 8.28 -8.27 -6.90
CA ALA A 17 8.80 -7.63 -5.69
C ALA A 17 10.29 -7.24 -5.83
N LYS A 18 11.12 -8.10 -6.42
CA LYS A 18 12.54 -7.80 -6.64
C LYS A 18 12.72 -6.68 -7.66
N VAL A 19 11.93 -6.69 -8.73
CA VAL A 19 11.97 -5.62 -9.73
C VAL A 19 11.50 -4.31 -9.13
N PHE A 20 10.43 -4.32 -8.32
CA PHE A 20 10.01 -3.12 -7.61
C PHE A 20 11.12 -2.56 -6.71
N GLN A 21 11.80 -3.43 -5.96
CA GLN A 21 12.93 -3.04 -5.12
C GLN A 21 14.07 -2.43 -5.95
N GLN A 22 14.49 -3.11 -7.02
CA GLN A 22 15.55 -2.64 -7.91
C GLN A 22 15.22 -1.30 -8.55
N LEU A 23 13.99 -1.12 -9.05
CA LEU A 23 13.52 0.13 -9.65
C LEU A 23 13.43 1.25 -8.61
N SER A 24 13.10 0.94 -7.35
CA SER A 24 13.08 1.92 -6.27
C SER A 24 14.47 2.36 -5.82
N GLU A 25 15.49 1.53 -6.04
CA GLU A 25 16.89 1.81 -5.72
C GLU A 25 17.62 2.50 -6.90
N ASP A 26 17.02 2.55 -8.09
CA ASP A 26 17.62 3.15 -9.28
C ASP A 26 17.46 4.69 -9.28
N PRO A 27 18.56 5.45 -9.11
CA PRO A 27 18.51 6.91 -9.00
C PRO A 27 18.10 7.60 -10.31
N LEU A 28 18.22 6.95 -11.47
CA LEU A 28 17.75 7.50 -12.74
C LEU A 28 16.24 7.40 -12.87
N LEU A 29 15.65 6.35 -12.28
CA LEU A 29 14.21 6.13 -12.31
C LEU A 29 13.48 6.91 -11.21
N GLN A 30 14.16 7.21 -10.11
CA GLN A 30 13.69 8.13 -9.07
C GLN A 30 13.43 9.52 -9.67
N GLY A 31 12.16 9.81 -9.98
CA GLY A 31 11.70 11.09 -10.56
C GLY A 31 11.31 11.04 -12.04
N LEU A 32 11.63 9.96 -12.75
CA LEU A 32 11.19 9.73 -14.14
C LEU A 32 9.98 8.81 -14.25
N VAL A 33 9.69 8.02 -13.21
CA VAL A 33 8.54 7.10 -13.19
C VAL A 33 7.56 7.57 -12.12
N GLU A 34 6.36 7.95 -12.53
CA GLU A 34 5.27 8.33 -11.63
C GLU A 34 4.41 7.15 -11.24
N ARG A 35 4.27 6.17 -12.15
CA ARG A 35 3.46 4.97 -11.90
C ARG A 35 4.12 3.75 -12.51
N LEU A 36 4.06 2.67 -11.74
CA LEU A 36 4.62 1.40 -12.11
C LEU A 36 3.50 0.36 -12.17
N PHE A 37 3.35 -0.29 -13.32
CA PHE A 37 2.35 -1.31 -13.58
C PHE A 37 3.03 -2.65 -13.85
N CYS A 38 2.65 -3.66 -13.07
CA CYS A 38 3.01 -5.05 -13.34
C CYS A 38 1.99 -5.62 -14.32
N TYR A 39 2.45 -6.15 -15.46
CA TYR A 39 1.59 -6.78 -16.46
C TYR A 39 2.21 -8.07 -16.97
N ASP A 40 1.35 -8.98 -17.43
CA ASP A 40 1.74 -10.29 -17.94
C ASP A 40 1.00 -10.66 -19.24
N SER A 41 0.09 -9.80 -19.69
CA SER A 41 -0.67 -9.97 -20.93
C SER A 41 -0.97 -8.62 -21.59
N SER A 42 -1.22 -8.63 -22.90
CA SER A 42 -1.56 -7.44 -23.69
C SER A 42 -2.69 -7.75 -24.66
N HIS A 43 -3.62 -6.81 -24.81
CA HIS A 43 -4.91 -7.01 -25.47
C HIS A 43 -5.25 -5.80 -26.35
N ARG A 44 -6.05 -6.01 -27.40
CA ARG A 44 -6.44 -4.92 -28.31
C ARG A 44 -7.65 -4.15 -27.83
N SER A 45 -8.42 -4.71 -26.90
CA SER A 45 -9.59 -4.06 -26.33
C SER A 45 -9.65 -4.21 -24.81
N LEU A 46 -10.36 -3.28 -24.16
CA LEU A 46 -10.61 -3.34 -22.72
C LEU A 46 -11.38 -4.61 -22.35
N LYS A 47 -12.32 -5.02 -23.21
CA LYS A 47 -13.12 -6.23 -23.00
C LYS A 47 -12.25 -7.48 -22.95
N GLU A 48 -11.35 -7.65 -23.92
CA GLU A 48 -10.39 -8.76 -23.92
C GLU A 48 -9.52 -8.77 -22.66
N ALA A 49 -9.02 -7.60 -22.26
CA ALA A 49 -8.19 -7.47 -21.07
C ALA A 49 -8.94 -7.85 -19.78
N VAL A 50 -10.21 -7.44 -19.65
CA VAL A 50 -11.05 -7.80 -18.49
C VAL A 50 -11.43 -9.28 -18.53
N ASP A 51 -11.73 -9.84 -19.70
CA ASP A 51 -12.07 -11.26 -19.86
C ASP A 51 -10.89 -12.16 -19.46
N ASP A 52 -9.68 -11.84 -19.92
CA ASP A 52 -8.44 -12.54 -19.54
C ASP A 52 -8.17 -12.42 -18.03
N LEU A 53 -8.24 -11.20 -17.51
CA LEU A 53 -8.02 -10.94 -16.09
C LEU A 53 -9.02 -11.69 -15.22
N ALA A 54 -10.26 -11.80 -15.68
CA ALA A 54 -11.30 -12.51 -14.95
C ALA A 54 -11.05 -14.02 -14.92
N ALA A 55 -10.72 -14.61 -16.08
CA ALA A 55 -10.38 -16.02 -16.18
C ALA A 55 -9.21 -16.38 -15.26
N ARG A 56 -8.16 -15.54 -15.24
CA ARG A 56 -6.99 -15.76 -14.38
C ARG A 56 -7.27 -15.54 -12.90
N SER A 57 -8.13 -14.57 -12.53
CA SER A 57 -8.55 -14.35 -11.14
C SER A 57 -9.34 -15.55 -10.59
N LEU A 58 -10.24 -16.12 -11.40
CA LEU A 58 -10.99 -17.33 -11.06
C LEU A 58 -10.07 -18.55 -10.93
N ALA A 59 -9.12 -18.72 -11.86
CA ALA A 59 -8.14 -19.81 -11.79
C ALA A 59 -7.27 -19.75 -10.51
N LEU A 60 -7.03 -18.54 -9.99
CA LEU A 60 -6.29 -18.32 -8.74
C LEU A 60 -7.18 -18.35 -7.49
N SER A 61 -8.49 -18.59 -7.62
CA SER A 61 -9.47 -18.54 -6.52
C SER A 61 -9.38 -17.24 -5.72
N VAL A 62 -9.28 -16.11 -6.41
CA VAL A 62 -9.20 -14.78 -5.78
C VAL A 62 -10.57 -14.35 -5.28
N ASP A 63 -10.71 -14.19 -3.96
CA ASP A 63 -11.97 -13.72 -3.34
C ASP A 63 -12.30 -12.26 -3.66
N TYR A 64 -11.30 -11.38 -3.56
CA TYR A 64 -11.46 -9.94 -3.73
C TYR A 64 -10.25 -9.34 -4.43
N VAL A 65 -10.52 -8.45 -5.39
CA VAL A 65 -9.48 -7.68 -6.09
C VAL A 65 -9.49 -6.22 -5.68
N ARG A 66 -8.33 -5.59 -5.79
CA ARG A 66 -8.21 -4.12 -5.85
C ARG A 66 -7.79 -3.72 -7.25
N VAL A 67 -8.63 -2.90 -7.89
CA VAL A 67 -8.36 -2.37 -9.22
C VAL A 67 -7.40 -1.18 -9.14
N HIS A 68 -6.30 -1.28 -9.87
CA HIS A 68 -5.43 -0.17 -10.23
C HIS A 68 -5.47 -0.02 -11.74
N CYS A 69 -5.82 1.17 -12.22
CA CYS A 69 -5.93 1.37 -13.65
C CYS A 69 -5.35 2.70 -14.14
N TYR A 70 -5.07 2.72 -15.44
CA TYR A 70 -4.72 3.90 -16.18
C TYR A 70 -5.38 3.88 -17.56
N PRO A 71 -6.01 4.97 -18.03
CA PRO A 71 -6.31 6.20 -17.31
C PRO A 71 -7.23 5.98 -16.09
N THR A 72 -7.26 6.89 -15.11
CA THR A 72 -8.08 6.73 -13.89
C THR A 72 -9.56 7.04 -14.11
N GLN A 73 -9.88 7.79 -15.15
CA GLN A 73 -11.24 8.23 -15.49
C GLN A 73 -12.19 7.07 -15.81
N ILE A 74 -11.63 5.95 -16.26
CA ILE A 74 -12.36 4.73 -16.62
C ILE A 74 -12.44 3.71 -15.48
N GLN A 75 -11.93 4.05 -14.29
CA GLN A 75 -11.85 3.11 -13.18
C GLN A 75 -13.22 2.52 -12.85
N ASN A 76 -14.26 3.35 -12.76
CA ASN A 76 -15.62 2.87 -12.48
C ASN A 76 -16.14 1.91 -13.55
N GLN A 77 -15.86 2.18 -14.83
CA GLN A 77 -16.23 1.28 -15.93
C GLN A 77 -15.53 -0.07 -15.79
N ILE A 78 -14.22 -0.07 -15.52
CA ILE A 78 -13.44 -1.29 -15.29
C ILE A 78 -14.01 -2.06 -14.11
N MET A 79 -14.30 -1.36 -13.00
CA MET A 79 -14.89 -1.96 -11.80
C MET A 79 -16.23 -2.64 -12.15
N THR A 80 -17.15 -1.97 -12.84
CA THR A 80 -18.42 -2.59 -13.27
C THR A 80 -18.18 -3.83 -14.14
N MET A 81 -17.23 -3.77 -15.08
CA MET A 81 -16.94 -4.92 -15.96
C MET A 81 -16.35 -6.11 -15.20
N VAL A 82 -15.48 -5.88 -14.21
CA VAL A 82 -14.89 -6.94 -13.37
C VAL A 82 -15.95 -7.56 -12.45
N GLU A 83 -16.82 -6.76 -11.86
CA GLU A 83 -17.96 -7.25 -11.06
C GLU A 83 -18.94 -8.08 -11.89
N ALA A 84 -19.23 -7.67 -13.12
CA ALA A 84 -20.05 -8.43 -14.05
C ALA A 84 -19.46 -9.81 -14.41
N LYS A 85 -18.15 -10.03 -14.15
CA LYS A 85 -17.47 -11.32 -14.27
C LYS A 85 -17.50 -12.16 -12.99
N GLY A 86 -18.23 -11.71 -11.96
CA GLY A 86 -18.36 -12.40 -10.67
C GLY A 86 -17.19 -12.15 -9.73
N ILE A 87 -16.31 -11.19 -10.01
CA ILE A 87 -15.14 -10.89 -9.18
C ILE A 87 -15.48 -9.75 -8.23
N LYS A 88 -15.42 -10.05 -6.92
CA LYS A 88 -15.70 -9.06 -5.89
C LYS A 88 -14.54 -8.09 -5.76
N GLN A 89 -14.86 -6.87 -5.36
CA GLN A 89 -13.89 -5.80 -5.21
C GLN A 89 -13.86 -5.29 -3.79
N SER A 90 -12.68 -4.93 -3.33
CA SER A 90 -12.55 -4.23 -2.06
C SER A 90 -11.28 -3.37 -2.06
N PRO A 91 -11.38 -2.08 -1.69
CA PRO A 91 -10.20 -1.25 -1.50
C PRO A 91 -9.36 -1.70 -0.30
N THR A 92 -9.98 -2.43 0.64
CA THR A 92 -9.44 -2.73 1.95
C THR A 92 -9.26 -4.22 2.19
N LEU A 93 -10.10 -5.09 1.63
CA LEU A 93 -10.13 -6.54 1.85
C LEU A 93 -9.83 -7.29 0.55
N TYR A 94 -8.67 -7.07 -0.07
CA TYR A 94 -8.27 -7.74 -1.31
C TYR A 94 -7.14 -8.75 -1.10
N SER A 95 -7.18 -9.86 -1.84
CA SER A 95 -6.11 -10.87 -1.92
C SER A 95 -5.28 -10.74 -3.20
N CYS A 96 -5.74 -9.93 -4.16
CA CYS A 96 -5.02 -9.65 -5.40
C CYS A 96 -5.14 -8.17 -5.79
N ILE A 97 -4.09 -7.62 -6.38
CA ILE A 97 -4.14 -6.34 -7.08
C ILE A 97 -4.23 -6.64 -8.57
N VAL A 98 -5.22 -6.05 -9.23
CA VAL A 98 -5.38 -6.13 -10.68
C VAL A 98 -4.90 -4.82 -11.29
N PHE A 99 -4.04 -4.92 -12.30
CA PHE A 99 -3.52 -3.78 -13.05
C PHE A 99 -4.14 -3.79 -14.45
N LEU A 100 -4.75 -2.68 -14.85
CA LEU A 100 -5.29 -2.49 -16.21
C LEU A 100 -4.88 -1.13 -16.73
N SER A 101 -4.05 -1.11 -17.77
CA SER A 101 -3.49 0.14 -18.28
C SER A 101 -3.56 0.22 -19.80
N LEU A 102 -4.06 1.33 -20.33
CA LEU A 102 -4.02 1.67 -21.75
C LEU A 102 -2.68 2.34 -22.09
N SER A 103 -1.96 1.78 -23.07
CA SER A 103 -0.74 2.37 -23.61
C SER A 103 -1.03 3.48 -24.63
N GLU A 104 -0.01 4.29 -24.94
CA GLU A 104 -0.08 5.27 -26.03
C GLU A 104 -0.28 4.62 -27.41
N THR A 105 0.07 3.34 -27.56
CA THR A 105 -0.14 2.58 -28.80
C THR A 105 -1.55 1.98 -28.91
N GLY A 106 -2.44 2.26 -27.94
CA GLY A 106 -3.81 1.78 -27.93
C GLY A 106 -3.98 0.35 -27.41
N TRP A 107 -2.93 -0.25 -26.85
CA TRP A 107 -2.97 -1.60 -26.28
C TRP A 107 -3.34 -1.56 -24.79
N TRP A 108 -4.11 -2.55 -24.37
CA TRP A 108 -4.42 -2.78 -22.96
C TRP A 108 -3.44 -3.77 -22.36
N HIS A 109 -2.76 -3.37 -21.30
CA HIS A 109 -1.92 -4.27 -20.52
C HIS A 109 -2.67 -4.68 -19.26
N ALA A 110 -2.77 -5.99 -19.03
CA ALA A 110 -3.40 -6.56 -17.85
C ALA A 110 -2.38 -7.32 -17.01
N GLY A 111 -2.50 -7.21 -15.69
CA GLY A 111 -1.64 -7.90 -14.74
C GLY A 111 -2.36 -8.27 -13.46
N LEU A 112 -1.92 -9.37 -12.86
CA LEU A 112 -2.39 -9.86 -11.58
C LEU A 112 -1.22 -9.97 -10.61
N LEU A 113 -1.36 -9.35 -9.45
CA LEU A 113 -0.39 -9.46 -8.36
C LEU A 113 -1.06 -10.05 -7.12
N PRO A 114 -0.92 -11.37 -6.88
CA PRO A 114 -1.35 -11.99 -5.64
C PRO A 114 -0.61 -11.35 -4.45
N VAL A 115 -1.36 -10.88 -3.48
CA VAL A 115 -0.80 -10.26 -2.28
C VAL A 115 -0.49 -11.38 -1.27
N ARG A 116 0.66 -12.04 -1.47
CA ARG A 116 1.08 -13.22 -0.68
C ARG A 116 1.33 -12.94 0.81
N SER A 117 1.45 -11.68 1.19
CA SER A 117 1.69 -11.30 2.59
C SER A 117 0.88 -10.06 2.94
N ARG A 118 -0.41 -10.24 3.11
CA ARG A 118 -1.03 -9.52 4.21
C ARG A 118 -0.75 -10.33 5.46
N LEU A 119 0.19 -9.82 6.28
CA LEU A 119 -0.25 -9.61 7.65
C LEU A 119 -1.63 -8.98 7.51
N LYS A 120 -2.70 -9.70 7.90
CA LYS A 120 -4.05 -9.15 7.99
C LYS A 120 -3.98 -8.03 9.03
N LEU A 121 -3.31 -6.94 8.68
CA LEU A 121 -3.44 -5.66 9.31
C LEU A 121 -4.82 -5.24 8.85
N ALA A 122 -5.79 -5.72 9.63
CA ALA A 122 -7.16 -5.27 9.53
C ALA A 122 -7.11 -3.75 9.36
N HIS A 123 -8.09 -3.20 8.64
CA HIS A 123 -8.46 -1.83 8.93
C HIS A 123 -8.77 -1.80 10.42
N HIS A 124 -7.78 -1.39 11.20
CA HIS A 124 -8.00 -1.06 12.59
C HIS A 124 -8.79 0.24 12.46
N GLU A 125 -10.11 0.13 12.56
CA GLU A 125 -10.86 1.16 13.28
C GLU A 125 -10.02 1.47 14.52
N LEU A 126 -9.85 2.76 14.82
CA LEU A 126 -9.09 3.17 16.00
C LEU A 126 -9.66 2.36 17.16
N ALA A 127 -8.92 1.37 17.63
CA ALA A 127 -9.34 0.59 18.77
C ALA A 127 -9.58 1.59 19.91
N ASP A 128 -10.55 1.31 20.77
CA ASP A 128 -10.84 2.18 21.90
C ASP A 128 -9.53 2.55 22.63
N GLY A 129 -9.26 3.85 22.72
CA GLY A 129 -8.05 4.39 23.35
C GLY A 129 -6.89 4.75 22.41
N ILE A 130 -6.96 4.50 21.09
CA ILE A 130 -5.92 4.96 20.15
C ILE A 130 -6.14 6.43 19.76
N LEU A 131 -5.14 7.28 20.03
CA LEU A 131 -5.24 8.73 19.83
C LEU A 131 -5.30 9.16 18.36
N SER A 132 -4.56 8.45 17.49
CA SER A 132 -4.56 8.80 16.07
C SER A 132 -4.14 7.64 15.18
N ARG A 133 -4.51 7.74 13.89
CA ARG A 133 -4.13 6.77 12.86
C ARG A 133 -2.61 6.64 12.69
N ALA A 134 -1.82 7.62 13.16
CA ALA A 134 -0.37 7.55 13.08
C ALA A 134 0.17 6.34 13.87
N TYR A 135 -0.45 5.99 15.01
CA TYR A 135 -0.12 4.79 15.80
C TYR A 135 0.05 3.54 14.92
N HIS A 136 -0.94 3.28 14.06
CA HIS A 136 -0.95 2.10 13.21
C HIS A 136 0.14 2.14 12.13
N LYS A 137 0.58 3.32 11.70
CA LYS A 137 1.67 3.45 10.70
C LYS A 137 3.00 2.94 11.27
N LEU A 138 3.35 3.32 12.50
CA LEU A 138 4.59 2.85 13.15
C LEU A 138 4.51 1.35 13.44
N ARG A 139 3.38 0.89 13.97
CA ARG A 139 3.12 -0.54 14.20
C ARG A 139 3.26 -1.36 12.92
N GLU A 140 2.65 -0.91 11.83
CA GLU A 140 2.74 -1.56 10.53
C GLU A 140 4.18 -1.56 9.99
N ALA A 141 4.91 -0.45 10.11
CA ALA A 141 6.30 -0.37 9.66
C ALA A 141 7.21 -1.40 10.36
N LEU A 142 7.07 -1.54 11.69
CA LEU A 142 7.82 -2.54 12.45
C LEU A 142 7.44 -3.97 12.06
N LEU A 143 6.14 -4.26 11.93
CA LEU A 143 5.67 -5.58 11.50
C LEU A 143 6.16 -5.95 10.09
N ARG A 144 6.12 -5.00 9.14
CA ARG A 144 6.61 -5.21 7.76
C ARG A 144 8.12 -5.45 7.70
N THR A 145 8.87 -4.77 8.56
CA THR A 145 10.32 -4.93 8.65
C THR A 145 10.74 -6.10 9.55
N ARG A 146 9.78 -6.81 10.16
CA ARG A 146 10.00 -7.86 11.18
C ARG A 146 10.90 -7.35 12.32
N LYS A 147 10.82 -6.06 12.61
CA LYS A 147 11.50 -5.41 13.74
C LYS A 147 10.52 -5.26 14.89
N HIS A 148 11.07 -5.10 16.08
CA HIS A 148 10.33 -4.76 17.28
C HIS A 148 11.07 -3.61 17.98
N VAL A 149 10.35 -2.88 18.83
CA VAL A 149 10.99 -1.93 19.74
C VAL A 149 11.73 -2.74 20.79
N PRO A 150 13.05 -2.52 21.00
CA PRO A 150 13.79 -3.22 22.04
C PRO A 150 13.20 -2.90 23.44
N PRO A 151 13.16 -3.87 24.37
CA PRO A 151 12.73 -3.60 25.74
C PRO A 151 13.53 -2.46 26.36
N ALA A 152 12.86 -1.56 27.09
CA ALA A 152 13.46 -0.42 27.77
C ALA A 152 14.26 0.54 26.85
N ALA A 153 13.98 0.55 25.53
CA ALA A 153 14.60 1.49 24.61
C ALA A 153 14.27 2.95 24.96
N VAL A 154 15.18 3.86 24.61
CA VAL A 154 14.90 5.30 24.56
C VAL A 154 14.50 5.66 23.14
N ALA A 155 13.36 6.33 22.97
CA ALA A 155 12.84 6.73 21.67
C ALA A 155 12.69 8.25 21.57
N ILE A 156 12.79 8.76 20.34
CA ILE A 156 12.51 10.14 19.98
C ILE A 156 11.38 10.14 18.95
N ASP A 157 10.33 10.90 19.19
CA ASP A 157 9.18 11.09 18.30
C ASP A 157 9.13 12.55 17.86
N GLY A 158 9.54 12.84 16.62
CA GLY A 158 9.54 14.19 16.06
C GLY A 158 8.28 14.47 15.25
N GLY A 159 7.65 15.62 15.49
CA GLY A 159 6.30 15.88 14.97
C GLY A 159 5.25 15.05 15.74
N ALA A 160 5.43 14.97 17.07
CA ALA A 160 4.72 14.04 17.91
C ALA A 160 3.22 14.30 18.04
N SER A 161 2.72 15.53 17.82
CA SER A 161 1.32 15.87 18.05
C SER A 161 0.37 15.14 17.06
N PRO A 162 -0.75 14.54 17.51
CA PRO A 162 -1.31 14.55 18.87
C PRO A 162 -0.83 13.40 19.78
N GLY A 163 0.13 12.57 19.35
CA GLY A 163 0.78 11.57 20.21
C GLY A 163 0.62 10.12 19.74
N GLY A 164 0.23 9.86 18.48
CA GLY A 164 -0.03 8.49 18.01
C GLY A 164 1.19 7.58 18.04
N TRP A 165 2.37 8.07 17.64
CA TRP A 165 3.62 7.30 17.71
C TRP A 165 4.15 7.23 19.14
N THR A 166 4.11 8.35 19.87
CA THR A 166 4.41 8.41 21.30
C THR A 166 3.64 7.36 22.10
N GLN A 167 2.31 7.25 21.90
CA GLN A 167 1.46 6.23 22.52
C GLN A 167 1.98 4.81 22.22
N PHE A 168 2.24 4.51 20.93
CA PHE A 168 2.75 3.20 20.51
C PHE A 168 4.08 2.86 21.19
N LEU A 169 5.01 3.83 21.27
CA LEU A 169 6.34 3.63 21.86
C LEU A 169 6.26 3.37 23.37
N VAL A 170 5.36 4.07 24.07
CA VAL A 170 5.07 3.83 25.49
C VAL A 170 4.53 2.41 25.71
N GLU A 171 3.51 2.02 24.94
CA GLU A 171 2.90 0.69 25.01
C GLU A 171 3.87 -0.44 24.60
N ALA A 172 4.82 -0.14 23.72
CA ALA A 172 5.88 -1.07 23.31
C ALA A 172 6.99 -1.24 24.37
N GLY A 173 6.93 -0.51 25.49
CA GLY A 173 7.84 -0.70 26.62
C GLY A 173 9.12 0.14 26.57
N CYS A 174 9.11 1.28 25.87
CA CYS A 174 10.20 2.25 25.97
C CYS A 174 10.35 2.75 27.41
N SER A 175 11.60 2.88 27.87
CA SER A 175 11.92 3.44 29.19
C SER A 175 11.82 4.96 29.23
N LEU A 176 12.01 5.60 28.06
CA LEU A 176 11.87 7.03 27.87
C LEU A 176 11.43 7.30 26.43
N VAL A 177 10.44 8.17 26.25
CA VAL A 177 10.04 8.71 24.95
C VAL A 177 10.16 10.22 24.99
N VAL A 178 10.97 10.79 24.12
CA VAL A 178 11.10 12.25 23.95
C VAL A 178 10.25 12.65 22.75
N SER A 179 9.12 13.29 23.02
CA SER A 179 8.15 13.76 22.04
C SER A 179 8.41 15.22 21.73
N ILE A 180 8.68 15.57 20.48
CA ILE A 180 9.09 16.93 20.06
C ILE A 180 8.04 17.48 19.11
N ASP A 181 7.27 18.47 19.54
CA ASP A 181 6.26 19.15 18.71
C ASP A 181 5.79 20.47 19.37
N PRO A 182 5.62 21.57 18.60
CA PRO A 182 4.97 22.77 19.15
C PRO A 182 3.50 22.54 19.57
N GLY A 183 2.82 21.55 18.98
CA GLY A 183 1.46 21.15 19.28
C GLY A 183 1.36 20.26 20.51
N LYS A 184 0.21 20.32 21.20
CA LYS A 184 -0.01 19.55 22.44
C LYS A 184 -0.23 18.05 22.17
N LEU A 185 0.38 17.20 22.99
CA LEU A 185 -0.01 15.80 23.09
C LEU A 185 -1.42 15.66 23.69
N ALA A 186 -2.19 14.71 23.15
CA ALA A 186 -3.51 14.34 23.65
C ALA A 186 -3.46 13.18 24.68
N LEU A 187 -2.26 12.69 25.01
CA LEU A 187 -2.03 11.69 26.07
C LEU A 187 -2.35 12.32 27.45
N ALA A 188 -3.44 11.88 28.07
CA ALA A 188 -3.90 12.37 29.37
C ALA A 188 -4.29 11.21 30.31
N PRO A 189 -3.65 11.09 31.50
CA PRO A 189 -2.46 11.83 31.93
C PRO A 189 -1.25 11.50 31.04
N LEU A 190 -0.28 12.42 30.99
CA LEU A 190 0.98 12.16 30.29
C LEU A 190 1.74 11.03 31.03
N PRO A 191 2.11 9.93 30.35
CA PRO A 191 2.84 8.85 31.01
C PRO A 191 4.18 9.35 31.58
N PRO A 192 4.61 8.88 32.76
CA PRO A 192 5.81 9.39 33.44
C PRO A 192 7.10 9.20 32.63
N GLN A 193 7.13 8.22 31.72
CA GLN A 193 8.24 7.99 30.80
C GLN A 193 8.24 8.89 29.56
N VAL A 194 7.27 9.81 29.41
CA VAL A 194 7.20 10.72 28.26
C VAL A 194 7.71 12.10 28.67
N ARG A 195 8.64 12.64 27.87
CA ARG A 195 9.08 14.04 27.95
C ARG A 195 8.62 14.77 26.69
N HIS A 196 7.73 15.74 26.85
CA HIS A 196 7.26 16.57 25.75
C HIS A 196 8.06 17.86 25.67
N LEU A 197 8.65 18.14 24.50
CA LEU A 197 9.49 19.31 24.22
C LEU A 197 8.88 20.17 23.11
#